data_AF-A0A520JHR8-F1
#
_entry.id   AF-A0A520JHR8-F1
#
_cell.length_a   1.000
_cell.length_b   1.000
_cell.length_c   1.000
_cell.angle_alpha   90.00
_cell.angle_beta   90.00
_cell.angle_gamma   90.00
#
_symmetry.space_group_name_H-M   'P 1'
#
loop_
_entity.id
_entity.type
_entity.pdbx_description
1 polymer ?
#
loop_
_entity_poly.entity_id
_entity_poly.type
_entity_poly.pdbx_seq_one_letter_code
_entity_poly.pdbx_strand_id
1 'polypeptide(L)'
;MHVADIESIIERTPTPEPTIGVTTGPIRGSRKIHVAVPTSPDVRVAMREIVLDPSCNEPPLRVYDTSGPYTDPRATIDINAGLPPIRSGWIASRGDVESY
;
A
#
# COMPACT_ATOMS: atom_id res chain seq x y z
N MET A 1 -4.14 19.39 -59.59
CA MET A 1 -5.20 18.69 -58.84
C MET A 1 -4.74 17.27 -58.57
N HIS A 2 -4.02 17.08 -57.47
CA HIS A 2 -4.00 15.82 -56.72
C HIS A 2 -3.50 16.19 -55.33
N VAL A 3 -4.46 16.40 -54.43
CA VAL A 3 -4.22 16.57 -53.01
C VAL A 3 -3.67 15.24 -52.50
N ALA A 4 -2.49 15.24 -51.89
CA ALA A 4 -2.03 14.08 -51.15
C ALA A 4 -2.80 14.04 -49.82
N ASP A 5 -3.51 12.95 -49.58
CA ASP A 5 -4.31 12.72 -48.38
C ASP A 5 -3.46 12.88 -47.11
N ILE A 6 -3.90 13.80 -46.24
CA ILE A 6 -3.33 14.12 -44.92
C ILE A 6 -3.80 13.09 -43.85
N GLU A 7 -4.38 11.96 -44.26
CA GLU A 7 -4.96 10.97 -43.35
C GLU A 7 -3.98 9.83 -42.96
N SER A 8 -2.69 9.95 -43.28
CA SER A 8 -1.65 8.98 -42.84
C SER A 8 -1.25 9.15 -41.36
N ILE A 9 -2.14 9.65 -40.50
CA ILE A 9 -1.89 9.77 -39.05
C ILE A 9 -2.02 8.37 -38.44
N ILE A 10 -0.92 7.64 -38.53
CA ILE A 10 -0.40 6.65 -37.59
C ILE A 10 -1.46 6.14 -36.61
N GLU A 11 -2.01 4.95 -36.86
CA GLU A 11 -2.59 4.10 -35.82
C GLU A 11 -1.51 3.82 -34.78
N ARG A 12 -1.35 4.73 -33.82
CA ARG A 12 -0.54 4.52 -32.63
C ARG A 12 -1.33 3.54 -31.77
N THR A 13 -1.05 2.26 -31.92
CA THR A 13 -1.35 1.27 -30.87
C THR A 13 -0.92 1.90 -29.54
N PRO A 14 -1.79 2.01 -28.52
CA PRO A 14 -1.39 2.61 -27.26
C PRO A 14 -0.23 1.78 -26.72
N THR A 15 0.97 2.38 -26.69
CA THR A 15 2.10 1.79 -26.01
C THR A 15 1.66 1.56 -24.57
N PRO A 16 1.76 0.34 -24.01
CA PRO A 16 1.42 0.14 -22.62
C PRO A 16 2.26 1.13 -21.81
N GLU A 17 1.58 1.97 -21.03
CA GLU A 17 2.26 2.91 -20.15
C GLU A 17 3.26 2.12 -19.31
N PRO A 18 4.49 2.66 -19.11
CA PRO A 18 5.49 1.96 -18.32
C PRO A 18 4.90 1.67 -16.94
N THR A 19 4.61 0.41 -16.67
CA THR A 19 4.22 -0.04 -15.33
C THR A 19 5.37 0.29 -14.40
N ILE A 20 5.19 1.33 -13.58
CA ILE A 20 6.13 1.66 -12.51
C ILE A 20 6.09 0.49 -11.54
N GLY A 21 7.11 -0.38 -11.62
CA GLY A 21 7.27 -1.49 -10.70
C GLY A 21 7.67 -0.97 -9.32
N VAL A 22 6.87 -1.28 -8.31
CA VAL A 22 7.18 -1.02 -6.90
C VAL A 22 7.42 -2.33 -6.17
N THR A 23 8.42 -2.34 -5.28
CA THR A 23 8.71 -3.50 -4.45
C THR A 23 7.56 -3.73 -3.48
N THR A 24 6.93 -4.89 -3.56
CA THR A 24 5.83 -5.31 -2.67
C THR A 24 6.09 -6.70 -2.12
N GLY A 25 5.29 -7.08 -1.14
CA GLY A 25 5.31 -8.39 -0.50
C GLY A 25 6.04 -8.41 0.85
N PRO A 26 5.90 -9.51 1.61
CA PRO A 26 6.46 -9.60 2.95
C PRO A 26 7.98 -9.40 2.99
N ILE A 27 8.46 -8.65 3.99
CA ILE A 27 9.90 -8.55 4.27
C ILE A 27 10.40 -9.92 4.72
N ARG A 28 11.38 -10.49 3.99
CA ARG A 28 11.93 -11.83 4.20
C ARG A 28 12.22 -12.10 5.68
N GLY A 29 11.79 -13.27 6.16
CA GLY A 29 11.98 -13.69 7.55
C GLY A 29 11.04 -13.01 8.56
N SER A 30 10.07 -12.22 8.10
CA SER A 30 9.08 -11.61 8.95
C SER A 30 7.70 -11.59 8.30
N ARG A 31 6.67 -11.36 9.12
CA ARG A 31 5.29 -11.13 8.66
C ARG A 31 4.74 -9.85 9.24
N LYS A 32 3.91 -9.15 8.45
CA LYS A 32 3.11 -8.03 8.94
C LYS A 32 2.14 -8.52 10.02
N ILE A 33 2.04 -7.76 11.11
CA ILE A 33 1.00 -7.91 12.11
C ILE A 33 0.39 -6.54 12.43
N HIS A 34 -0.80 -6.57 13.00
CA HIS A 34 -1.51 -5.36 13.43
C HIS A 34 -1.91 -5.52 14.89
N VAL A 35 -1.43 -4.61 15.74
CA VAL A 35 -1.74 -4.61 17.18
C VAL A 35 -2.92 -3.68 17.41
N ALA A 36 -4.00 -4.20 18.01
CA ALA A 36 -5.16 -3.39 18.38
C ALA A 36 -4.82 -2.48 19.58
N VAL A 37 -5.33 -1.25 19.55
CA VAL A 37 -5.20 -0.31 20.66
C VAL A 37 -6.42 -0.44 21.57
N PRO A 38 -6.26 -0.76 22.87
CA PRO A 38 -7.40 -1.00 23.76
C PRO A 38 -8.38 0.18 23.87
N THR A 39 -7.86 1.40 23.83
CA THR A 39 -8.65 2.64 23.94
C THR A 39 -9.21 3.13 22.60
N SER A 40 -8.89 2.46 21.50
CA SER A 40 -9.27 2.91 20.16
C SER A 40 -9.55 1.70 19.26
N PRO A 41 -10.79 1.17 19.30
CA PRO A 41 -11.19 -0.07 18.62
C PRO A 41 -10.95 -0.10 17.12
N ASP A 42 -10.87 1.06 16.46
CA ASP A 42 -10.63 1.19 15.02
C ASP A 42 -9.14 1.34 14.67
N VAL A 43 -8.27 1.53 15.67
CA VAL A 43 -6.83 1.71 15.45
C VAL A 43 -6.12 0.37 15.47
N ARG A 44 -5.31 0.14 14.46
CA ARG A 44 -4.45 -1.03 14.29
C ARG A 44 -3.03 -0.57 13.99
N VAL A 45 -2.11 -0.76 14.93
CA VAL A 45 -0.71 -0.34 14.77
C VAL A 45 0.05 -1.42 14.01
N ALA A 46 0.59 -1.05 12.86
CA ALA A 46 1.40 -1.93 12.04
C ALA A 46 2.75 -2.23 12.72
N MET A 47 3.05 -3.51 12.86
CA MET A 47 4.33 -4.04 13.33
C MET A 47 4.72 -5.21 12.43
N ARG A 48 5.92 -5.74 12.58
CA ARG A 48 6.28 -7.04 12.01
C ARG A 48 6.82 -7.98 13.07
N GLU A 49 6.50 -9.25 12.92
CA GLU A 49 7.00 -10.33 13.76
C GLU A 49 8.07 -11.13 13.02
N ILE A 50 9.20 -11.35 13.69
CA ILE A 50 10.27 -12.25 13.26
C ILE A 50 10.16 -13.52 14.11
N VAL A 51 9.94 -14.65 13.46
CA VAL A 51 9.97 -15.96 14.13
C VAL A 51 11.43 -16.33 14.35
N LEU A 52 11.78 -16.58 15.61
CA LEU A 52 13.12 -17.01 16.00
C LEU A 52 13.28 -18.52 15.83
N ASP A 53 14.51 -19.00 15.91
CA ASP A 53 14.77 -20.44 15.89
C ASP A 53 14.09 -21.12 17.11
N PRO A 54 13.44 -22.28 16.94
CA PRO A 54 12.78 -22.98 18.05
C PRO A 54 13.70 -23.29 19.23
N SER A 55 15.01 -23.48 18.99
CA SER A 55 16.00 -23.76 20.04
C SER A 55 16.22 -22.59 21.00
N CYS A 56 15.90 -21.35 20.59
CA CYS A 56 15.97 -20.18 21.46
C CYS A 56 14.89 -20.18 22.54
N ASN A 57 13.78 -20.92 22.34
CA ASN A 57 12.64 -20.97 23.26
C ASN A 57 12.10 -19.58 23.67
N GLU A 58 12.08 -18.65 22.70
CA GLU A 58 11.63 -17.28 22.87
C GLU A 58 10.39 -16.99 21.99
N PRO A 59 9.50 -16.09 22.40
CA PRO A 59 8.42 -15.64 21.54
C PRO A 59 8.95 -14.88 20.31
N PRO A 60 8.15 -14.75 19.23
CA PRO A 60 8.54 -13.96 18.07
C PRO A 60 8.93 -12.53 18.45
N LEU A 61 10.04 -12.04 17.89
CA LEU A 61 10.49 -10.67 18.11
C LEU A 61 9.60 -9.71 17.32
N ARG A 62 8.91 -8.81 18.03
CA ARG A 62 8.11 -7.73 17.45
C ARG A 62 8.96 -6.50 17.25
N VAL A 63 8.94 -5.95 16.05
CA VAL A 63 9.65 -4.71 15.71
C VAL A 63 8.74 -3.76 14.93
N TYR A 64 9.09 -2.48 15.01
CA TYR A 64 8.40 -1.42 14.28
C TYR A 64 8.49 -1.65 12.77
N ASP A 65 7.42 -1.29 12.05
CA ASP A 65 7.32 -1.52 10.60
C ASP A 65 6.70 -0.31 9.88
N THR A 66 7.57 0.47 9.22
CA THR A 66 7.20 1.66 8.43
C THR A 66 6.82 1.34 6.99
N SER A 67 6.89 0.09 6.55
CA SER A 67 6.66 -0.27 5.14
C SER A 67 5.21 -0.14 4.69
N GLY A 68 4.27 0.06 5.62
CA GLY A 68 2.86 0.27 5.30
C GLY A 68 2.21 -0.93 4.61
N PRO A 69 1.15 -0.70 3.80
CA PRO A 69 0.44 -1.77 3.08
C PRO A 69 1.31 -2.54 2.07
N TYR A 70 2.44 -1.96 1.61
CA TYR A 70 3.27 -2.56 0.57
C TYR A 70 3.86 -3.93 0.93
N THR A 71 3.97 -4.25 2.21
CA THR A 71 4.46 -5.56 2.69
C THR A 71 3.38 -6.39 3.37
N ASP A 72 2.13 -5.91 3.40
CA ASP A 72 0.99 -6.69 3.87
C ASP A 72 0.47 -7.56 2.70
N PRO A 73 0.51 -8.90 2.79
CA PRO A 73 0.01 -9.77 1.73
C PRO A 73 -1.51 -9.67 1.53
N ARG A 74 -2.24 -8.99 2.42
CA ARG A 74 -3.69 -8.75 2.29
C ARG A 74 -4.01 -7.42 1.61
N ALA A 75 -3.03 -6.57 1.34
CA ALA A 75 -3.25 -5.30 0.68
C ALA A 75 -3.14 -5.45 -0.84
N THR A 76 -4.09 -4.85 -1.57
CA THR A 76 -3.98 -4.64 -3.01
C THR A 76 -3.35 -3.26 -3.25
N ILE A 77 -2.22 -3.23 -3.96
CA ILE A 77 -1.50 -1.99 -4.26
C ILE A 77 -1.86 -1.54 -5.67
N ASP A 78 -2.52 -0.39 -5.75
CA ASP A 78 -2.75 0.36 -6.99
C ASP A 78 -2.18 1.78 -6.81
N ILE A 79 -1.12 2.08 -7.55
CA ILE A 79 -0.42 3.37 -7.47
C ILE A 79 -1.31 4.49 -8.00
N ASN A 80 -2.15 4.22 -9.00
CA ASN A 80 -3.02 5.22 -9.60
C ASN A 80 -4.19 5.58 -8.68
N ALA A 81 -4.68 4.61 -7.91
CA ALA A 81 -5.72 4.84 -6.90
C ALA A 81 -5.18 5.42 -5.59
N GLY A 82 -3.90 5.19 -5.28
CA GLY A 82 -3.30 5.54 -4.00
C GLY A 82 -3.69 4.59 -2.86
N LEU A 83 -3.20 4.87 -1.66
CA LEU A 83 -3.51 4.06 -0.48
C LEU A 83 -4.87 4.41 0.13
N PRO A 84 -5.56 3.44 0.76
CA PRO A 84 -6.80 3.72 1.48
C PRO A 84 -6.61 4.81 2.55
N PRO A 85 -7.49 5.83 2.62
CA PRO A 85 -7.37 6.92 3.57
C PRO A 85 -7.88 6.51 4.96
N ILE A 86 -7.22 5.56 5.61
CA ILE A 86 -7.67 4.92 6.86
C ILE A 86 -7.91 5.87 8.04
N ARG A 87 -7.43 7.11 7.96
CA ARG A 87 -7.57 8.15 9.00
C ARG A 87 -8.70 9.15 8.72
N SER A 88 -9.37 9.07 7.56
CA SER A 88 -10.38 10.05 7.15
C SER A 88 -11.50 10.21 8.19
N GLY A 89 -12.03 9.11 8.70
CA GLY A 89 -13.06 9.12 9.75
C GLY A 89 -12.58 9.81 11.04
N TRP A 90 -11.35 9.55 11.49
CA TRP A 90 -10.78 10.18 12.69
C TRP A 90 -10.49 11.67 12.51
N ILE A 91 -10.24 12.09 11.28
CA ILE A 91 -10.04 13.50 10.95
C ILE A 91 -11.39 14.22 11.00
N ALA A 92 -12.40 13.71 10.30
CA ALA A 92 -13.74 14.29 10.32
C ALA A 92 -14.34 14.34 11.73
N SER A 93 -14.12 13.31 12.56
CA SER A 93 -14.72 13.24 13.90
C SER A 93 -14.20 14.28 14.90
N ARG A 94 -13.09 14.97 14.61
CA ARG A 94 -12.59 16.05 15.49
C ARG A 94 -13.37 17.35 15.36
N GLY A 95 -14.14 17.52 14.28
CA GLY A 95 -14.89 18.76 14.02
C GLY A 95 -14.01 19.98 13.73
N ASP A 96 -12.75 19.76 13.34
CA ASP A 96 -11.76 20.81 13.06
C ASP A 96 -11.43 20.98 11.58
N VAL A 97 -12.23 20.37 10.69
CA VAL A 97 -12.04 20.39 9.23
C VAL A 97 -13.35 20.53 8.47
N GLU A 98 -13.27 21.03 7.23
CA GLU A 98 -14.37 21.13 6.26
C GLU A 98 -13.96 20.48 4.93
N SER A 99 -14.92 19.95 4.17
CA SER A 99 -14.68 19.47 2.81
C SER A 99 -14.56 20.66 1.84
N TYR A 100 -13.60 20.59 0.93
CA TYR A 100 -13.46 21.52 -0.18
C TYR A 100 -14.33 21.11 -1.37
#